data_AF-A0A2E2A0G4-F1
#
_entry.id   AF-A0A2E2A0G4-F1
#
_cell.length_a   1.000
_cell.length_b   1.000
_cell.length_c   1.000
_cell.angle_alpha   90.00
_cell.angle_beta   90.00
_cell.angle_gamma   90.00
#
_symmetry.space_group_name_H-M   'P 1'
#
loop_
_entity.id
_entity.type
_entity.pdbx_description
1 polymer ?
#
loop_
_entity_poly.entity_id
_entity_poly.type
_entity_poly.pdbx_seq_one_letter_code
_entity_poly.pdbx_strand_id
1 'polypeptide(L)'
;MISYGILEAWLVAFFTLAILSFLIDDNPIYKAAEHLFAGASAGYGVVIAYWQYIEPTLLGKLWPQKDKLDQDSILIDVWYSIYDIFYQITTLFGSIDPILLTKSGVAVDIQTDTVQISYSFIIPLILGLLMLTRLIPKMSWLARYSIAYIVGVFAGLRAYNMVQSYILKQIKGFTELALYDVNQELDIFLVLSNFILVVGTICALFYFFFSKQHDGFMGKVSRVGIWTLMISFGGAFGYTVMARISLLIGRFDKLIEYSSSQYHYASLWCLIIIVVTLLAFFISKNKKDVKINNT
;
A
#
# COMPACT_ATOMS: atom_id res chain seq x y z
N MET A 1 13.47 -33.42 -1.71
CA MET A 1 12.08 -32.94 -1.87
C MET A 1 12.14 -31.46 -2.19
N ILE A 2 11.54 -31.01 -3.29
CA ILE A 2 11.46 -29.57 -3.59
C ILE A 2 10.54 -28.96 -2.53
N SER A 3 11.10 -28.23 -1.58
CA SER A 3 10.32 -27.51 -0.56
C SER A 3 9.52 -26.38 -1.23
N TYR A 4 8.30 -26.12 -0.76
CA TYR A 4 7.43 -25.04 -1.26
C TYR A 4 8.16 -23.69 -1.34
N GLY A 5 9.05 -23.40 -0.38
CA GLY A 5 9.85 -22.18 -0.37
C GLY A 5 10.82 -22.03 -1.55
N ILE A 6 11.26 -23.13 -2.15
CA ILE A 6 12.14 -23.10 -3.35
C ILE A 6 11.32 -22.69 -4.57
N LEU A 7 10.12 -23.24 -4.75
CA LEU A 7 9.22 -22.86 -5.84
C LEU A 7 8.79 -21.40 -5.73
N GLU A 8 8.47 -20.94 -4.51
CA GLU A 8 8.13 -19.55 -4.25
C GLU A 8 9.29 -18.59 -4.58
N ALA A 9 10.50 -18.90 -4.12
CA ALA A 9 11.68 -18.08 -4.39
C ALA A 9 11.95 -17.93 -5.90
N TRP A 10 11.77 -19.01 -6.66
CA TRP A 10 11.94 -19.01 -8.11
C TRP A 10 10.83 -18.32 -8.88
N LEU A 11 9.58 -18.46 -8.42
CA LEU A 11 8.44 -17.72 -8.96
C LEU A 11 8.66 -16.21 -8.78
N VAL A 12 9.10 -15.79 -7.59
CA VAL A 12 9.43 -14.38 -7.31
C VAL A 12 10.61 -13.89 -8.15
N ALA A 13 11.67 -14.69 -8.28
CA ALA A 13 12.82 -14.35 -9.12
C ALA A 13 12.42 -14.19 -10.60
N PHE A 14 11.58 -15.11 -11.11
CA PHE A 14 11.06 -15.05 -12.47
C PHE A 14 10.24 -13.79 -12.73
N PHE A 15 9.28 -13.45 -11.86
CA PHE A 15 8.48 -12.23 -12.01
C PHE A 15 9.33 -10.96 -11.87
N THR A 16 10.35 -10.98 -11.01
CA THR A 16 11.30 -9.86 -10.87
C THR A 16 12.07 -9.64 -12.18
N LEU A 17 12.59 -10.70 -12.79
CA LEU A 17 13.27 -10.62 -14.08
C LEU A 17 12.31 -10.26 -15.23
N ALA A 18 11.08 -10.76 -15.21
CA ALA A 18 10.05 -10.45 -16.21
C ALA A 18 9.69 -8.96 -16.20
N ILE A 19 9.60 -8.34 -15.01
CA ILE A 19 9.37 -6.89 -14.88
C ILE A 19 10.60 -6.09 -15.31
N LEU A 20 11.81 -6.54 -14.93
CA LEU A 20 13.06 -5.90 -15.36
C LEU A 20 13.33 -6.03 -16.87
N SER A 21 12.71 -6.99 -17.55
CA SER A 21 12.79 -7.14 -19.01
C SER A 21 12.25 -5.92 -19.77
N PHE A 22 11.50 -5.03 -19.12
CA PHE A 22 11.12 -3.73 -19.66
C PHE A 22 12.33 -2.90 -20.11
N LEU A 23 13.49 -3.06 -19.48
CA LEU A 23 14.71 -2.30 -19.80
C LEU A 23 15.31 -2.67 -21.16
N ILE A 24 14.91 -3.81 -21.74
CA ILE A 24 15.54 -4.37 -22.95
C ILE A 24 14.66 -4.20 -24.20
N ASP A 25 13.32 -4.12 -24.05
CA ASP A 25 12.32 -3.70 -25.06
C ASP A 25 10.91 -4.10 -24.57
N ASP A 26 9.87 -3.73 -25.33
CA ASP A 26 8.47 -4.14 -25.17
C ASP A 26 8.24 -5.66 -25.43
N ASN A 27 8.73 -6.53 -24.54
CA ASN A 27 8.62 -7.99 -24.66
C ASN A 27 7.23 -8.51 -24.22
N PRO A 28 6.59 -9.49 -24.91
CA PRO A 28 5.36 -10.14 -24.44
C PRO A 28 5.42 -10.69 -23.01
N ILE A 29 6.61 -11.12 -22.55
CA ILE A 29 6.82 -11.61 -21.18
C ILE A 29 6.57 -10.50 -20.14
N TYR A 30 7.05 -9.28 -20.43
CA TYR A 30 6.81 -8.11 -19.58
C TYR A 30 5.33 -7.77 -19.52
N LYS A 31 4.65 -7.69 -20.68
CA LYS A 31 3.21 -7.37 -20.75
C LYS A 31 2.34 -8.40 -20.02
N ALA A 32 2.68 -9.69 -20.13
CA ALA A 32 2.00 -10.74 -19.38
C ALA A 32 2.19 -10.59 -17.86
N ALA A 33 3.43 -10.30 -17.41
CA ALA A 33 3.72 -10.07 -16.00
C ALA A 33 3.01 -8.82 -15.46
N GLU A 34 2.94 -7.74 -16.25
CA GLU A 34 2.23 -6.51 -15.89
C GLU A 34 0.72 -6.75 -15.69
N HIS A 35 0.06 -7.41 -16.65
CA HIS A 35 -1.37 -7.72 -16.53
C HIS A 35 -1.67 -8.69 -15.39
N LEU A 36 -0.82 -9.70 -15.19
CA LEU A 36 -0.98 -10.65 -14.09
C LEU A 36 -0.82 -9.94 -12.73
N PHE A 37 0.20 -9.09 -12.59
CA PHE A 37 0.43 -8.31 -11.39
C PHE A 37 -0.72 -7.33 -11.11
N ALA A 38 -1.18 -6.60 -12.13
CA ALA A 38 -2.31 -5.68 -12.01
C ALA A 38 -3.60 -6.42 -11.63
N GLY A 39 -3.88 -7.57 -12.27
CA GLY A 39 -5.04 -8.41 -11.97
C GLY A 39 -5.01 -8.99 -10.57
N ALA A 40 -3.88 -9.56 -10.15
CA ALA A 40 -3.70 -10.09 -8.79
C ALA A 40 -3.83 -8.99 -7.73
N SER A 41 -3.26 -7.81 -7.98
CA SER A 41 -3.38 -6.65 -7.09
C SER A 41 -4.82 -6.16 -6.97
N ALA A 42 -5.55 -6.10 -8.09
CA ALA A 42 -6.96 -5.72 -8.08
C ALA A 42 -7.81 -6.75 -7.31
N GLY A 43 -7.60 -8.04 -7.56
CA GLY A 43 -8.32 -9.11 -6.85
C GLY A 43 -8.04 -9.12 -5.35
N TYR A 44 -6.76 -9.05 -4.95
CA TYR A 44 -6.37 -8.97 -3.54
C TYR A 44 -6.95 -7.71 -2.87
N GLY A 45 -6.94 -6.57 -3.57
CA GLY A 45 -7.53 -5.33 -3.09
C GLY A 45 -9.03 -5.45 -2.81
N VAL A 46 -9.78 -6.14 -3.67
CA VAL A 46 -11.22 -6.39 -3.45
C VAL A 46 -11.44 -7.27 -2.20
N VAL A 47 -10.64 -8.33 -2.05
CA VAL A 47 -10.74 -9.25 -0.90
C VAL A 47 -10.43 -8.51 0.41
N ILE A 48 -9.34 -7.74 0.47
CA ILE A 48 -9.05 -6.91 1.65
C ILE A 48 -10.19 -5.93 1.90
N ALA A 49 -10.67 -5.24 0.86
CA ALA A 49 -11.71 -4.24 1.05
C ALA A 49 -12.96 -4.84 1.70
N TYR A 50 -13.32 -6.07 1.31
CA TYR A 50 -14.41 -6.80 1.89
C TYR A 50 -14.17 -7.14 3.37
N TRP A 51 -13.14 -7.94 3.65
CA TRP A 51 -12.89 -8.49 4.99
C TRP A 51 -12.42 -7.44 6.01
N GLN A 52 -11.71 -6.40 5.56
CA GLN A 52 -11.15 -5.39 6.47
C GLN A 52 -12.09 -4.20 6.69
N TYR A 53 -12.91 -3.84 5.70
CA TYR A 53 -13.75 -2.63 5.78
C TYR A 53 -15.24 -2.93 5.68
N ILE A 54 -15.69 -3.65 4.65
CA ILE A 54 -17.13 -3.85 4.42
C ILE A 54 -17.74 -4.72 5.52
N GLU A 55 -17.20 -5.91 5.76
CA GLU A 55 -17.77 -6.84 6.74
C GLU A 55 -17.74 -6.27 8.17
N PRO A 56 -16.59 -5.89 8.77
CA PRO A 56 -16.57 -5.48 10.17
C PRO A 56 -17.18 -4.11 10.42
N THR A 57 -17.04 -3.16 9.47
CA THR A 57 -17.44 -1.76 9.71
C THR A 57 -18.86 -1.47 9.23
N LEU A 58 -19.27 -2.03 8.09
CA LEU A 58 -20.59 -1.79 7.52
C LEU A 58 -21.58 -2.87 7.96
N LEU A 59 -21.31 -4.12 7.59
CA LEU A 59 -22.24 -5.23 7.84
C LEU A 59 -22.32 -5.56 9.34
N GLY A 60 -21.20 -5.60 10.05
CA GLY A 60 -21.14 -5.85 11.48
C GLY A 60 -21.91 -4.83 12.32
N LYS A 61 -21.94 -3.56 11.90
CA LYS A 61 -22.67 -2.50 12.62
C LYS A 61 -24.16 -2.40 12.24
N LEU A 62 -24.53 -2.91 11.06
CA LEU A 62 -25.91 -2.92 10.56
C LEU A 62 -26.67 -4.21 10.89
N TRP A 63 -25.97 -5.35 10.83
CA TRP A 63 -26.45 -6.69 11.13
C TRP A 63 -25.42 -7.42 12.03
N PRO A 64 -25.30 -7.01 13.31
CA PRO A 64 -24.55 -7.77 14.29
C PRO A 64 -25.14 -9.18 14.49
N GLN A 65 -24.46 -10.06 15.22
CA GLN A 65 -25.01 -11.38 15.50
C GLN A 65 -26.28 -11.26 16.37
N LYS A 66 -27.40 -11.82 15.89
CA LYS A 66 -28.72 -11.72 16.53
C LYS A 66 -28.72 -12.22 17.98
N ASP A 67 -27.92 -13.25 18.27
CA ASP A 67 -27.81 -13.87 19.60
C ASP A 67 -27.33 -12.91 20.70
N LYS A 68 -26.72 -11.78 20.33
CA LYS A 68 -26.17 -10.77 21.26
C LYS A 68 -27.08 -9.54 21.43
N LEU A 69 -28.30 -9.55 20.89
CA LEU A 69 -29.25 -8.45 21.03
C LEU A 69 -30.21 -8.70 22.19
N ASP A 70 -30.16 -7.85 23.23
CA ASP A 70 -31.02 -7.94 24.41
C ASP A 70 -32.49 -7.52 24.16
N GLN A 71 -32.86 -7.18 22.92
CA GLN A 71 -34.19 -6.69 22.54
C GLN A 71 -34.81 -7.50 21.40
N ASP A 72 -35.82 -8.31 21.72
CA ASP A 72 -36.69 -8.94 20.73
C ASP A 72 -37.76 -7.94 20.27
N SER A 73 -37.52 -7.28 19.13
CA SER A 73 -38.50 -6.41 18.48
C SER A 73 -38.86 -6.95 17.10
N ILE A 74 -40.15 -6.92 16.74
CA ILE A 74 -40.66 -7.33 15.42
C ILE A 74 -39.92 -6.62 14.27
N LEU A 75 -39.53 -5.36 14.48
CA LEU A 75 -38.77 -4.59 13.51
C LEU A 75 -37.37 -5.16 13.25
N ILE A 76 -36.73 -5.74 14.28
CA ILE A 76 -35.43 -6.39 14.16
C ILE A 76 -35.59 -7.69 13.39
N ASP A 77 -36.61 -8.49 13.67
CA ASP A 77 -36.88 -9.71 12.91
C ASP A 77 -37.12 -9.44 11.41
N VAL A 78 -37.89 -8.40 11.09
CA VAL A 78 -38.10 -7.97 9.70
C VAL A 78 -36.78 -7.50 9.06
N TRP A 79 -35.94 -6.78 9.81
CA TRP A 79 -34.65 -6.31 9.33
C TRP A 79 -33.64 -7.44 9.08
N TYR A 80 -33.62 -8.47 9.92
CA TYR A 80 -32.78 -9.66 9.72
C TYR A 80 -33.32 -10.58 8.63
N SER A 81 -34.63 -10.58 8.37
CA SER A 81 -35.20 -11.29 7.21
C SER A 81 -34.61 -10.79 5.88
N ILE A 82 -34.33 -9.48 5.76
CA ILE A 82 -33.63 -8.92 4.60
C ILE A 82 -32.21 -9.51 4.49
N TYR A 83 -31.48 -9.60 5.61
CA TYR A 83 -30.15 -10.19 5.64
C TYR A 83 -30.16 -11.68 5.27
N ASP A 84 -31.13 -12.44 5.77
CA ASP A 84 -31.26 -13.86 5.47
C ASP A 84 -31.55 -14.11 3.98
N ILE A 85 -32.30 -13.23 3.32
CA ILE A 85 -32.49 -13.28 1.86
C ILE A 85 -31.15 -13.09 1.14
N PHE A 86 -30.34 -12.10 1.54
CA PHE A 86 -29.01 -11.90 0.96
C PHE A 86 -28.10 -13.10 1.23
N TYR A 87 -28.12 -13.65 2.44
CA TYR A 87 -27.39 -14.86 2.79
C TYR A 87 -27.76 -16.04 1.88
N GLN A 88 -29.05 -16.28 1.66
CA GLN A 88 -29.53 -17.33 0.75
C GLN A 88 -29.07 -17.10 -0.68
N ILE A 89 -29.11 -15.86 -1.18
CA ILE A 89 -28.61 -15.54 -2.52
C ILE A 89 -27.11 -15.83 -2.63
N THR A 90 -26.32 -15.43 -1.63
CA THR A 90 -24.86 -15.62 -1.66
C THR A 90 -24.42 -17.08 -1.50
N THR A 91 -25.19 -17.90 -0.79
CA THR A 91 -24.94 -19.34 -0.61
C THR A 91 -25.56 -20.19 -1.71
N LEU A 92 -26.13 -19.57 -2.76
CA LEU A 92 -26.93 -20.23 -3.79
C LEU A 92 -27.98 -21.17 -3.18
N PHE A 93 -28.80 -20.63 -2.27
CA PHE A 93 -29.83 -21.34 -1.52
C PHE A 93 -29.29 -22.54 -0.71
N GLY A 94 -28.07 -22.42 -0.19
CA GLY A 94 -27.42 -23.46 0.61
C GLY A 94 -26.65 -24.51 -0.19
N SER A 95 -26.42 -24.28 -1.49
CA SER A 95 -25.59 -25.17 -2.32
C SER A 95 -24.08 -24.98 -2.08
N ILE A 96 -23.66 -23.86 -1.47
CA ILE A 96 -22.25 -23.52 -1.22
C ILE A 96 -22.11 -23.08 0.24
N ASP A 97 -20.97 -23.44 0.85
CA ASP A 97 -20.59 -22.95 2.17
C ASP A 97 -20.57 -21.41 2.22
N PRO A 98 -20.93 -20.80 3.36
CA PRO A 98 -20.95 -19.35 3.49
C PRO A 98 -19.54 -18.76 3.44
N ILE A 99 -19.20 -18.16 2.29
CA ILE A 99 -17.90 -17.49 2.08
C ILE A 99 -17.97 -16.00 2.44
N LEU A 100 -19.11 -15.33 2.18
CA LEU A 100 -19.23 -13.87 2.34
C LEU A 100 -19.98 -13.48 3.62
N LEU A 101 -21.13 -14.10 3.88
CA LEU A 101 -22.03 -13.75 4.98
C LEU A 101 -22.18 -14.92 5.93
N THR A 102 -22.11 -14.67 7.24
CA THR A 102 -22.38 -15.66 8.29
C THR A 102 -23.88 -15.79 8.57
N LYS A 103 -24.31 -16.95 9.08
CA LYS A 103 -25.71 -17.20 9.41
C LYS A 103 -26.14 -16.28 10.56
N SER A 104 -27.28 -15.60 10.41
CA SER A 104 -27.93 -14.79 11.46
C SER A 104 -27.11 -13.58 11.97
N GLY A 105 -26.33 -12.97 11.08
CA GLY A 105 -25.59 -11.73 11.32
C GLY A 105 -24.08 -11.95 11.41
N VAL A 106 -23.33 -10.85 11.37
CA VAL A 106 -21.87 -10.86 11.40
C VAL A 106 -21.38 -10.89 12.84
N ALA A 107 -20.51 -11.84 13.16
CA ALA A 107 -19.87 -11.94 14.46
C ALA A 107 -18.90 -10.77 14.64
N VAL A 108 -19.39 -9.72 15.29
CA VAL A 108 -18.57 -8.57 15.62
C VAL A 108 -17.83 -8.86 16.92
N ASP A 109 -16.51 -9.06 16.81
CA ASP A 109 -15.60 -9.36 17.90
C ASP A 109 -15.22 -8.10 18.71
N ILE A 110 -16.20 -7.22 18.96
CA ILE A 110 -15.99 -6.06 19.84
C ILE A 110 -16.17 -6.56 21.27
N GLN A 111 -15.16 -6.31 22.11
CA GLN A 111 -15.11 -6.57 23.56
C GLN A 111 -16.13 -5.75 24.39
N THR A 112 -17.28 -5.39 23.82
CA THR A 112 -18.36 -4.68 24.51
C THR A 112 -19.59 -5.57 24.58
N ASP A 113 -20.02 -5.89 25.80
CA ASP A 113 -21.17 -6.74 26.16
C ASP A 113 -22.54 -6.24 25.65
N THR A 114 -22.62 -5.12 24.94
CA THR A 114 -23.87 -4.64 24.32
C THR A 114 -23.62 -4.21 22.89
N VAL A 115 -24.13 -4.99 21.93
CA VAL A 115 -24.03 -4.67 20.51
C VAL A 115 -25.33 -3.99 20.07
N GLN A 116 -25.30 -2.67 19.92
CA GLN A 116 -26.44 -1.89 19.43
C GLN A 116 -26.37 -1.73 17.90
N ILE A 117 -27.52 -1.91 17.24
CA ILE A 117 -27.65 -1.65 15.80
C ILE A 117 -27.44 -0.16 15.54
N SER A 118 -26.41 0.17 14.77
CA SER A 118 -26.11 1.55 14.41
C SER A 118 -26.72 1.90 13.05
N TYR A 119 -27.97 2.39 13.05
CA TYR A 119 -28.68 2.78 11.83
C TYR A 119 -27.98 3.89 11.01
N SER A 120 -27.05 4.64 11.61
CA SER A 120 -26.24 5.65 10.91
C SER A 120 -25.45 5.06 9.72
N PHE A 121 -25.08 3.78 9.78
CA PHE A 121 -24.34 3.10 8.72
C PHE A 121 -25.17 2.82 7.45
N ILE A 122 -26.48 3.09 7.47
CA ILE A 122 -27.33 3.07 6.28
C ILE A 122 -26.87 4.12 5.26
N ILE A 123 -26.37 5.28 5.71
CA ILE A 123 -25.89 6.35 4.82
C ILE A 123 -24.68 5.87 3.99
N PRO A 124 -23.59 5.34 4.59
CA PRO A 124 -22.53 4.67 3.85
C PRO A 124 -23.00 3.55 2.92
N LEU A 125 -23.98 2.74 3.34
CA LEU A 125 -24.51 1.66 2.51
C LEU A 125 -25.18 2.21 1.24
N ILE A 126 -26.03 3.24 1.39
CA ILE A 126 -26.67 3.91 0.25
C ILE A 126 -25.61 4.51 -0.67
N LEU A 127 -24.62 5.23 -0.12
CA LEU A 127 -23.53 5.80 -0.92
C LEU A 127 -22.72 4.72 -1.66
N GLY A 128 -22.50 3.56 -1.03
CA GLY A 128 -21.89 2.39 -1.65
C GLY A 128 -22.73 1.81 -2.79
N LEU A 129 -24.05 1.68 -2.61
CA LEU A 129 -24.96 1.24 -3.67
C LEU A 129 -25.03 2.24 -4.82
N LEU A 130 -25.02 3.55 -4.52
CA LEU A 130 -24.96 4.59 -5.53
C LEU A 130 -23.69 4.52 -6.39
N MET A 131 -22.56 4.06 -5.85
CA MET A 131 -21.36 3.81 -6.65
C MET A 131 -21.57 2.74 -7.72
N LEU A 132 -22.36 1.70 -7.45
CA LEU A 132 -22.65 0.65 -8.43
C LEU A 132 -23.42 1.17 -9.65
N THR A 133 -24.18 2.26 -9.51
CA THR A 133 -24.89 2.90 -10.64
C THR A 133 -23.95 3.43 -11.72
N ARG A 134 -22.65 3.57 -11.41
CA ARG A 134 -21.61 3.90 -12.40
C ARG A 134 -21.48 2.85 -13.51
N LEU A 135 -21.82 1.59 -13.24
CA LEU A 135 -21.82 0.51 -14.25
C LEU A 135 -22.87 0.74 -15.35
N ILE A 136 -23.90 1.55 -15.07
CA ILE A 136 -24.98 1.86 -16.01
C ILE A 136 -24.81 3.31 -16.47
N PRO A 137 -24.36 3.57 -17.72
CA PRO A 137 -24.04 4.92 -18.20
C PRO A 137 -25.18 5.94 -18.01
N LYS A 138 -26.45 5.50 -18.10
CA LYS A 138 -27.64 6.35 -17.92
C LYS A 138 -27.83 6.87 -16.50
N MET A 139 -27.46 6.09 -15.47
CA MET A 139 -27.65 6.43 -14.06
C MET A 139 -26.35 6.90 -13.38
N SER A 140 -25.26 7.02 -14.14
CA SER A 140 -23.93 7.37 -13.63
C SER A 140 -23.86 8.75 -12.93
N TRP A 141 -24.85 9.62 -13.11
CA TRP A 141 -24.92 10.89 -12.38
C TRP A 141 -25.12 10.69 -10.88
N LEU A 142 -25.81 9.61 -10.48
CA LEU A 142 -26.11 9.32 -9.08
C LEU A 142 -24.85 8.88 -8.30
N ALA A 143 -23.91 8.23 -8.99
CA ALA A 143 -22.58 7.92 -8.46
C ALA A 143 -21.76 9.18 -8.10
N ARG A 144 -22.07 10.36 -8.67
CA ARG A 144 -21.30 11.58 -8.39
C ARG A 144 -21.42 12.02 -6.93
N TYR A 145 -22.57 11.79 -6.29
CA TYR A 145 -22.75 12.12 -4.87
C TYR A 145 -21.79 11.34 -3.98
N SER A 146 -21.64 10.03 -4.23
CA SER A 146 -20.71 9.20 -3.46
C SER A 146 -19.25 9.58 -3.75
N ILE A 147 -18.88 9.90 -5.00
CA ILE A 147 -17.53 10.39 -5.32
C ILE A 147 -17.26 11.71 -4.59
N ALA A 148 -18.19 12.66 -4.61
CA ALA A 148 -18.04 13.95 -3.95
C ALA A 148 -17.85 13.79 -2.44
N TYR A 149 -18.66 12.92 -1.81
CA TYR A 149 -18.53 12.60 -0.39
C TYR A 149 -17.15 12.00 -0.06
N ILE A 150 -16.74 10.97 -0.82
CA ILE A 150 -15.43 10.33 -0.67
C ILE A 150 -14.32 11.38 -0.79
N VAL A 151 -14.27 12.13 -1.89
CA VAL A 151 -13.21 13.12 -2.13
C VAL A 151 -13.18 14.18 -1.03
N GLY A 152 -14.33 14.68 -0.59
CA GLY A 152 -14.42 15.66 0.49
C GLY A 152 -13.88 15.13 1.82
N VAL A 153 -14.34 13.95 2.24
CA VAL A 153 -13.91 13.31 3.49
C VAL A 153 -12.42 12.98 3.45
N PHE A 154 -11.92 12.35 2.37
CA PHE A 154 -10.51 12.01 2.25
C PHE A 154 -9.61 13.24 2.15
N ALA A 155 -10.03 14.30 1.44
CA ALA A 155 -9.27 15.54 1.38
C ALA A 155 -9.20 16.22 2.77
N GLY A 156 -10.34 16.27 3.49
CA GLY A 156 -10.39 16.81 4.85
C GLY A 156 -9.54 16.03 5.84
N LEU A 157 -9.66 14.70 5.85
CA LEU A 157 -8.84 13.82 6.68
C LEU A 157 -7.35 13.94 6.35
N ARG A 158 -6.99 14.02 5.06
CA ARG A 158 -5.60 14.24 4.65
C ARG A 158 -5.07 15.59 5.11
N ALA A 159 -5.84 16.66 4.96
CA ALA A 159 -5.45 17.99 5.43
C ALA A 159 -5.22 17.98 6.95
N TYR A 160 -6.15 17.41 7.71
CA TYR A 160 -6.03 17.25 9.16
C TYR A 160 -4.79 16.42 9.54
N ASN A 161 -4.63 15.24 8.92
CA ASN A 161 -3.49 14.36 9.17
C ASN A 161 -2.17 15.01 8.77
N MET A 162 -2.13 15.82 7.72
CA MET A 162 -0.94 16.56 7.29
C MET A 162 -0.51 17.59 8.35
N VAL A 163 -1.46 18.34 8.89
CA VAL A 163 -1.21 19.28 10.00
C VAL A 163 -0.75 18.52 11.24
N GLN A 164 -1.46 17.47 11.65
CA GLN A 164 -1.13 16.71 12.84
C GLN A 164 0.20 15.93 12.71
N SER A 165 0.49 15.40 11.52
CA SER A 165 1.65 14.52 11.31
C SER A 165 2.91 15.26 10.88
N TYR A 166 2.81 16.38 10.16
CA TYR A 166 3.99 17.13 9.77
C TYR A 166 4.21 18.34 10.66
N ILE A 167 3.21 19.20 10.82
CA ILE A 167 3.39 20.46 11.56
C ILE A 167 3.61 20.18 13.05
N LEU A 168 2.75 19.38 13.69
CA LEU A 168 2.93 19.08 15.11
C LEU A 168 4.18 18.22 15.37
N LYS A 169 4.53 17.26 14.50
CA LYS A 169 5.78 16.50 14.68
C LYS A 169 7.01 17.38 14.50
N GLN A 170 6.99 18.36 13.60
CA GLN A 170 8.09 19.31 13.44
C GLN A 170 8.22 20.22 14.67
N ILE A 171 7.12 20.70 15.25
CA ILE A 171 7.13 21.49 16.48
C ILE A 171 7.60 20.65 17.68
N LYS A 172 7.12 19.41 17.80
CA LYS A 172 7.56 18.49 18.85
C LYS A 172 9.03 18.13 18.70
N GLY A 173 9.50 17.82 17.49
CA GLY A 173 10.92 17.56 17.23
C GLY A 173 11.83 18.76 17.55
N PHE A 174 11.32 19.99 17.41
CA PHE A 174 12.03 21.18 17.87
C PHE A 174 12.05 21.33 19.41
N THR A 175 10.98 20.89 20.07
CA THR A 175 10.84 20.98 21.54
C THR A 175 11.57 19.83 22.27
N GLU A 176 11.60 18.66 21.66
CA GLU A 176 12.31 17.44 22.08
C GLU A 176 13.78 17.45 21.65
N LEU A 177 14.31 18.61 21.24
CA LEU A 177 15.72 18.81 20.93
C LEU A 177 16.53 18.63 22.22
N ALA A 178 16.79 17.37 22.56
CA ALA A 178 17.43 16.98 23.80
C ALA A 178 18.86 17.55 23.83
N LEU A 179 19.20 18.22 24.93
CA LEU A 179 20.56 18.66 25.21
C LEU A 179 21.35 17.62 26.03
N TYR A 180 20.70 16.52 26.40
CA TYR A 180 21.22 15.47 27.26
C TYR A 180 20.90 14.11 26.64
N ASP A 181 21.87 13.20 26.67
CA ASP A 181 21.67 11.79 26.28
C ASP A 181 20.78 11.06 27.31
N VAL A 182 20.34 9.84 26.97
CA VAL A 182 19.56 8.91 27.82
C VAL A 182 20.19 8.74 29.22
N ASN A 183 21.50 8.97 29.34
CA ASN A 183 22.28 8.88 30.59
C ASN A 183 22.43 10.21 31.35
N GLN A 184 21.76 11.29 30.94
CA GLN A 184 21.94 12.65 31.48
C GLN A 184 23.38 13.20 31.39
N GLU A 185 24.21 12.65 30.51
CA GLU A 185 25.51 13.21 30.15
C GLU A 185 25.39 14.13 28.93
N LEU A 186 26.23 15.17 28.90
CA LEU A 186 26.32 16.13 27.79
C LEU A 186 27.09 15.51 26.62
N ASP A 187 26.36 15.02 25.61
CA ASP A 187 26.97 14.66 24.33
C ASP A 187 27.13 15.92 23.45
N ILE A 188 28.37 16.39 23.34
CA ILE A 188 28.75 17.57 22.57
C ILE A 188 28.40 17.39 21.08
N PHE A 189 28.48 16.16 20.55
CA PHE A 189 28.18 15.89 19.15
C PHE A 189 26.69 16.01 18.86
N LEU A 190 25.84 15.52 19.78
CA LEU A 190 24.39 15.63 19.69
C LEU A 190 23.94 17.09 19.79
N VAL A 191 24.50 17.86 20.74
CA VAL A 191 24.22 19.29 20.88
C VAL A 191 24.62 20.07 19.62
N LEU A 192 25.79 19.78 19.05
CA LEU A 192 26.26 20.43 17.82
C LEU A 192 25.40 20.07 16.61
N SER A 193 24.97 18.81 16.49
CA SER A 193 24.06 18.35 15.43
C SER A 193 22.70 19.04 15.54
N ASN A 194 22.16 19.14 16.75
CA ASN A 194 20.90 19.83 17.03
C ASN A 194 21.01 21.33 16.70
N PHE A 195 22.13 21.97 17.04
CA PHE A 195 22.39 23.37 16.68
C PHE A 195 22.51 23.58 15.17
N ILE A 196 23.22 22.69 14.45
CA ILE A 196 23.33 22.76 12.99
C ILE A 196 21.95 22.65 12.33
N LEU A 197 21.05 21.83 12.89
CA LEU A 197 19.69 21.64 12.38
C LEU A 197 18.85 22.90 12.59
N VAL A 198 18.89 23.50 13.78
CA VAL A 198 18.15 24.73 14.08
C VAL A 198 18.64 25.90 13.22
N VAL A 199 19.95 26.13 13.17
CA VAL A 199 20.51 27.21 12.35
C VAL A 199 20.24 26.95 10.87
N GLY A 200 20.43 25.71 10.42
CA GLY A 200 20.19 25.31 9.04
C GLY A 200 18.73 25.49 8.59
N THR A 201 17.76 25.16 9.46
CA THR A 201 16.33 25.35 9.16
C THR A 201 15.95 26.83 9.11
N ILE A 202 16.44 27.67 10.03
CA ILE A 202 16.22 29.12 9.99
C ILE A 202 16.82 29.73 8.71
N CYS A 203 18.05 29.36 8.36
CA CYS A 203 18.68 29.80 7.12
C CYS A 203 17.92 29.33 5.87
N ALA A 204 17.40 28.11 5.86
CA ALA A 204 16.59 27.58 4.76
C ALA A 204 15.22 28.29 4.64
N LEU A 205 14.59 28.67 5.76
CA LEU A 205 13.37 29.49 5.73
C LEU A 205 13.64 30.87 5.12
N PHE A 206 14.79 31.49 5.43
CA PHE A 206 15.19 32.74 4.79
C PHE A 206 15.41 32.61 3.28
N TYR A 207 15.85 31.45 2.80
CA TYR A 207 15.93 31.17 1.36
C TYR A 207 14.54 31.12 0.70
N PHE A 208 13.56 30.45 1.32
CA PHE A 208 12.19 30.38 0.80
C PHE A 208 11.34 31.63 1.06
N PHE A 209 11.82 32.56 1.87
CA PHE A 209 11.13 33.81 2.12
C PHE A 209 11.28 34.76 0.92
N PHE A 210 10.33 34.67 -0.01
CA PHE A 210 10.33 35.45 -1.26
C PHE A 210 9.90 36.92 -1.09
N SER A 211 9.39 37.32 0.08
CA SER A 211 8.83 38.67 0.30
C SER A 211 9.87 39.79 0.44
N LYS A 212 11.16 39.49 0.50
CA LYS A 212 12.24 40.48 0.46
C LYS A 212 13.31 40.06 -0.54
N GLN A 213 13.78 41.03 -1.34
CA GLN A 213 14.88 40.81 -2.29
C GLN A 213 16.14 40.36 -1.53
N HIS A 214 16.75 39.27 -1.98
CA HIS A 214 17.92 38.66 -1.34
C HIS A 214 19.19 39.47 -1.60
N ASP A 215 19.31 40.63 -0.96
CA ASP A 215 20.49 41.50 -1.09
C ASP A 215 21.25 41.68 0.24
N GLY A 216 22.55 41.91 0.14
CA GLY A 216 23.45 42.13 1.28
C GLY A 216 23.57 40.95 2.26
N PHE A 217 23.40 41.22 3.57
CA PHE A 217 23.56 40.23 4.65
C PHE A 217 22.53 39.08 4.54
N MET A 218 21.31 39.40 4.14
CA MET A 218 20.22 38.44 3.98
C MET A 218 20.53 37.39 2.89
N GLY A 219 21.17 37.81 1.79
CA GLY A 219 21.61 36.91 0.72
C GLY A 219 22.69 35.91 1.17
N LYS A 220 23.56 36.30 2.12
CA LYS A 220 24.58 35.39 2.69
C LYS A 220 23.96 34.34 3.62
N VAL A 221 22.99 34.73 4.45
CA VAL A 221 22.23 33.81 5.32
C VAL A 221 21.41 32.83 4.50
N SER A 222 20.76 33.31 3.44
CA SER A 222 20.03 32.47 2.47
C SER A 222 20.96 31.45 1.79
N ARG A 223 22.18 31.85 1.42
CA ARG A 223 23.18 30.93 0.84
C ARG A 223 23.49 29.75 1.75
N VAL A 224 23.70 29.98 3.05
CA VAL A 224 23.91 28.88 4.02
C VAL A 224 22.72 27.92 4.02
N GLY A 225 21.49 28.46 3.97
CA GLY A 225 20.26 27.66 3.86
C GLY A 225 20.20 26.80 2.59
N ILE A 226 20.65 27.33 1.45
CA ILE A 226 20.76 26.58 0.19
C ILE A 226 21.70 25.39 0.35
N TRP A 227 22.88 25.59 0.95
CA TRP A 227 23.84 24.52 1.18
C TRP A 227 23.28 23.44 2.12
N THR A 228 22.65 23.82 3.23
CA THR A 228 21.97 22.87 4.13
C THR A 228 20.91 22.04 3.39
N LEU A 229 20.13 22.69 2.53
CA LEU A 229 19.05 22.06 1.79
C LEU A 229 19.58 21.10 0.70
N MET A 230 20.66 21.46 0.01
CA MET A 230 21.33 20.59 -0.97
C MET A 230 21.92 19.34 -0.30
N ILE A 231 22.54 19.49 0.87
CA ILE A 231 23.07 18.35 1.64
C ILE A 231 21.93 17.44 2.11
N SER A 232 20.84 18.01 2.61
CA SER A 232 19.68 17.23 3.09
C SER A 232 19.02 16.44 1.96
N PHE A 233 18.80 17.08 0.80
CA PHE A 233 18.28 16.40 -0.38
C PHE A 233 19.25 15.34 -0.90
N GLY A 234 20.55 15.62 -0.94
CA GLY A 234 21.58 14.64 -1.31
C GLY A 234 21.53 13.40 -0.43
N GLY A 235 21.38 13.57 0.90
CA GLY A 235 21.18 12.47 1.84
C GLY A 235 19.89 11.68 1.57
N ALA A 236 18.77 12.37 1.36
CA ALA A 236 17.48 11.72 1.04
C ALA A 236 17.55 10.90 -0.26
N PHE A 237 18.16 11.43 -1.33
CA PHE A 237 18.41 10.67 -2.55
C PHE A 237 19.31 9.46 -2.29
N GLY A 238 20.41 9.63 -1.53
CA GLY A 238 21.31 8.56 -1.14
C GLY A 238 20.63 7.42 -0.38
N TYR A 239 19.72 7.74 0.55
CA TYR A 239 18.93 6.73 1.27
C TYR A 239 18.08 5.86 0.34
N THR A 240 17.47 6.44 -0.69
CA THR A 240 16.67 5.65 -1.64
C THR A 240 17.53 4.70 -2.47
N VAL A 241 18.74 5.11 -2.87
CA VAL A 241 19.69 4.26 -3.58
C VAL A 241 20.19 3.14 -2.66
N MET A 242 20.57 3.49 -1.42
CA MET A 242 20.99 2.51 -0.42
C MET A 242 19.89 1.48 -0.13
N ALA A 243 18.63 1.89 -0.02
CA ALA A 243 17.51 0.98 0.22
C ALA A 243 17.35 -0.03 -0.93
N ARG A 244 17.47 0.43 -2.19
CA ARG A 244 17.39 -0.45 -3.37
C ARG A 244 18.58 -1.41 -3.46
N ILE A 245 19.80 -0.93 -3.17
CA ILE A 245 21.00 -1.77 -3.12
C ILE A 245 20.92 -2.78 -1.96
N SER A 246 20.43 -2.37 -0.79
CA SER A 246 20.24 -3.26 0.36
C SER A 246 19.24 -4.37 0.06
N LEU A 247 18.11 -4.04 -0.59
CA LEU A 247 17.16 -5.05 -1.06
C LEU A 247 17.80 -6.01 -2.07
N LEU A 248 18.60 -5.51 -3.01
CA LEU A 248 19.34 -6.32 -3.98
C LEU A 248 20.32 -7.28 -3.29
N ILE A 249 21.11 -6.78 -2.33
CA ILE A 249 22.03 -7.60 -1.52
C ILE A 249 21.24 -8.69 -0.79
N GLY A 250 20.13 -8.36 -0.13
CA GLY A 250 19.29 -9.35 0.54
C GLY A 250 18.71 -10.40 -0.40
N ARG A 251 18.50 -10.10 -1.68
CA ARG A 251 18.12 -11.10 -2.69
C ARG A 251 19.31 -11.97 -3.10
N PHE A 252 20.50 -11.39 -3.27
CA PHE A 252 21.72 -12.17 -3.54
C PHE A 252 22.07 -13.12 -2.40
N ASP A 253 21.95 -12.68 -1.14
CA ASP A 253 22.19 -13.52 0.02
C ASP A 253 21.27 -14.75 0.02
N LYS A 254 19.98 -14.57 -0.30
CA LYS A 254 19.04 -15.70 -0.44
C LYS A 254 19.41 -16.65 -1.59
N LEU A 255 19.87 -16.11 -2.72
CA LEU A 255 20.31 -16.94 -3.85
C LEU A 255 21.57 -17.74 -3.52
N ILE A 256 22.49 -17.15 -2.75
CA ILE A 256 23.69 -17.81 -2.24
C ILE A 256 23.31 -18.90 -1.24
N GLU A 257 22.38 -18.62 -0.33
CA GLU A 257 21.86 -19.60 0.63
C GLU A 257 21.26 -20.83 -0.07
N TYR A 258 20.41 -20.61 -1.09
CA TYR A 258 19.79 -21.67 -1.89
C TYR A 258 20.77 -22.37 -2.86
N SER A 259 22.01 -21.88 -2.95
CA SER A 259 23.12 -22.56 -3.63
C SER A 259 23.80 -23.61 -2.76
N SER A 260 23.54 -23.62 -1.44
CA SER A 260 24.18 -24.57 -0.54
C SER A 260 23.68 -26.01 -0.75
N SER A 261 24.48 -26.99 -0.32
CA SER A 261 24.16 -28.42 -0.43
C SER A 261 22.87 -28.81 0.32
N GLN A 262 22.47 -28.03 1.32
CA GLN A 262 21.25 -28.25 2.10
C GLN A 262 19.98 -28.06 1.25
N TYR A 263 20.05 -27.24 0.20
CA TYR A 263 18.95 -27.00 -0.75
C TYR A 263 19.20 -27.65 -2.11
N HIS A 264 20.09 -28.65 -2.18
CA HIS A 264 20.42 -29.38 -3.41
C HIS A 264 20.85 -28.47 -4.59
N TYR A 265 21.57 -27.37 -4.31
CA TYR A 265 22.00 -26.42 -5.35
C TYR A 265 20.84 -25.88 -6.21
N ALA A 266 19.67 -25.65 -5.60
CA ALA A 266 18.48 -25.20 -6.29
C ALA A 266 18.70 -23.91 -7.10
N SER A 267 19.56 -23.01 -6.64
CA SER A 267 19.93 -21.77 -7.34
C SER A 267 20.56 -22.02 -8.73
N LEU A 268 21.43 -23.05 -8.84
CA LEU A 268 22.12 -23.39 -10.09
C LEU A 268 21.16 -24.04 -11.09
N TRP A 269 20.29 -24.94 -10.61
CA TRP A 269 19.34 -25.65 -11.47
C TRP A 269 18.38 -24.72 -12.18
N CYS A 270 17.77 -23.76 -11.48
CA CYS A 270 16.85 -22.88 -12.18
C CYS A 270 17.53 -21.68 -12.86
N LEU A 271 18.79 -21.37 -12.54
CA LEU A 271 19.60 -20.47 -13.38
C LEU A 271 19.81 -21.12 -14.75
N ILE A 272 20.13 -22.42 -14.79
CA ILE A 272 20.23 -23.19 -16.03
C ILE A 272 18.90 -23.15 -16.79
N ILE A 273 17.76 -23.36 -16.12
CA ILE A 273 16.43 -23.28 -16.76
C ILE A 273 16.16 -21.88 -17.35
N ILE A 274 16.51 -20.81 -16.65
CA ILE A 274 16.36 -19.44 -17.15
C ILE A 274 17.27 -19.18 -18.36
N VAL A 275 18.52 -19.61 -18.30
CA VAL A 275 19.47 -19.42 -19.42
C VAL A 275 19.01 -20.22 -20.64
N VAL A 276 18.54 -21.45 -20.45
CA VAL A 276 18.00 -22.29 -21.54
C VAL A 276 16.73 -21.67 -22.14
N THR A 277 15.82 -21.15 -21.32
CA THR A 277 14.61 -20.48 -21.82
C THR A 277 14.90 -19.17 -22.54
N LEU A 278 15.84 -18.35 -22.04
CA LEU A 278 16.29 -17.14 -22.73
C LEU A 278 17.03 -17.44 -24.04
N LEU A 279 17.89 -18.46 -24.08
CA LEU A 279 18.53 -18.91 -25.31
C LEU A 279 17.50 -19.43 -26.32
N ALA A 280 16.53 -20.22 -25.88
CA ALA A 280 15.43 -20.69 -26.74
C ALA A 280 14.60 -19.51 -27.30
N PHE A 281 14.33 -18.49 -26.48
CA PHE A 281 13.66 -17.27 -26.91
C PHE A 281 14.48 -16.49 -27.94
N PHE A 282 15.78 -16.31 -27.71
CA PHE A 282 16.66 -15.55 -28.61
C PHE A 282 16.86 -16.27 -29.95
N ILE A 283 17.01 -17.59 -29.93
CA ILE A 283 17.06 -18.43 -31.15
C ILE A 283 15.76 -18.33 -31.94
N SER A 284 14.61 -18.30 -31.25
CA SER A 284 13.29 -18.16 -31.86
C SER A 284 13.07 -16.77 -32.48
N LYS A 285 13.55 -15.71 -31.82
CA LYS A 285 13.51 -14.33 -32.35
C LYS A 285 14.41 -14.19 -33.59
N ASN A 286 15.65 -14.68 -33.53
CA ASN A 286 16.60 -14.62 -34.65
C ASN A 286 16.10 -15.40 -35.90
N LYS A 287 15.38 -16.52 -35.70
CA LYS A 287 14.71 -17.24 -36.81
C LYS A 287 13.57 -16.46 -37.47
N LYS A 288 12.89 -15.57 -36.73
CA LYS A 288 11.83 -14.72 -37.29
C LYS A 288 12.40 -13.55 -38.08
N ASP A 289 13.47 -12.93 -37.59
CA ASP A 289 14.13 -11.79 -38.25
C ASP A 289 14.80 -12.21 -39.58
N VAL A 290 15.40 -13.41 -39.64
CA VAL A 290 15.97 -13.97 -40.89
C VAL A 290 14.90 -14.30 -41.96
N LYS A 291 13.67 -14.64 -41.55
CA LYS A 291 12.57 -14.90 -42.49
C LYS A 291 11.97 -13.62 -43.11
N ILE A 292 12.06 -12.49 -42.41
CA ILE A 292 11.52 -11.20 -42.87
C ILE A 292 12.48 -10.52 -43.87
N ASN A 293 13.79 -10.73 -43.74
CA ASN A 293 14.78 -10.15 -44.66
C ASN A 293 14.99 -10.94 -45.97
N ASN A 294 14.39 -12.14 -46.08
CA ASN A 294 14.49 -13.01 -47.26
C ASN A 294 13.19 -13.06 -48.09
N THR A 295 12.26 -12.14 -47.85
CA THR A 295 11.01 -11.91 -48.60
C THR A 295 10.92 -10.46 -49.01
#